data_AF-A0A4Y7SK54-F1
#
_entry.id   AF-A0A4Y7SK54-F1
#
_cell.length_a   1.000
_cell.length_b   1.000
_cell.length_c   1.000
_cell.angle_alpha   90.00
_cell.angle_beta   90.00
_cell.angle_gamma   90.00
#
_symmetry.space_group_name_H-M   'P 1'
#
loop_
_entity.id
_entity.type
_entity.pdbx_description
1 polymer ?
#
loop_
_entity_poly.entity_id
_entity_poly.type
_entity_poly.pdbx_seq_one_letter_code
_entity_poly.pdbx_strand_id
1 'polypeptide(L)'
;MAAGDVLRSLDQWFVEKLVLRYEATDMHTKAVTTVVEHRYAIGIRSKPMAEQHYVVVVDAPTLLEVARSTCGGVVDIARTLTNKGIACATAKYFPSTTQPRQRAKPREGQGVIQDRRNFSREAYLNYEMCRDNTFIGVKGGLALKEGGVVARLAREVLPDIRPALKPPSRVAHESGRVLGQNRDGLVAISDSLYPADLDAILGRYLNYKGPGLGEQEAATLWPSSSAWDASYLNTGAWNDEAEQWFTRQVQRWRTHLPLRTPDWGLQLKTSKEWKHTMKGTKGLRATWKRYCTLANDYVSRRVD
;
A
#
# COMPACT_ATOMS: atom_id res chain seq x y z
N MET A 1 -3.81 -10.69 32.68
CA MET A 1 -2.49 -10.11 32.38
C MET A 1 -2.53 -8.67 32.85
N ALA A 2 -1.69 -8.29 33.82
CA ALA A 2 -1.50 -6.88 34.14
C ALA A 2 -1.15 -6.14 32.84
N ALA A 3 -1.64 -4.92 32.65
CA ALA A 3 -1.35 -4.08 31.49
C ALA A 3 0.14 -3.68 31.49
N GLY A 4 1.01 -4.65 31.23
CA GLY A 4 2.41 -4.43 30.96
C GLY A 4 2.55 -3.61 29.69
N ASP A 5 3.56 -2.76 29.64
CA ASP A 5 3.86 -1.96 28.46
C ASP A 5 4.00 -2.89 27.25
N VAL A 6 3.05 -2.79 26.31
CA VAL A 6 2.98 -3.64 25.11
C VAL A 6 4.29 -3.57 24.32
N LEU A 7 5.06 -2.49 24.44
CA LEU A 7 6.33 -2.32 23.73
C LEU A 7 7.49 -3.07 24.38
N ARG A 8 7.34 -3.65 25.58
CA ARG A 8 8.39 -4.52 26.16
C ARG A 8 8.73 -5.70 25.25
N SER A 9 7.76 -6.19 24.48
CA SER A 9 8.04 -7.23 23.50
C SER A 9 8.93 -6.76 22.35
N LEU A 10 9.05 -5.44 22.14
CA LEU A 10 9.97 -4.85 21.18
C LEU A 10 11.40 -4.73 21.72
N ASP A 11 11.61 -4.88 23.03
CA ASP A 11 12.95 -4.79 23.61
C ASP A 11 13.88 -5.84 22.98
N GLN A 12 13.38 -6.97 22.49
CA GLN A 12 14.20 -7.97 21.80
C GLN A 12 14.71 -7.51 20.41
N TRP A 13 14.20 -6.40 19.87
CA TRP A 13 14.55 -5.84 18.56
C TRP A 13 15.34 -4.53 18.70
N PHE A 14 16.07 -4.17 17.66
CA PHE A 14 16.46 -2.78 17.47
C PHE A 14 15.28 -2.09 16.79
N VAL A 15 14.71 -1.06 17.41
CA VAL A 15 13.69 -0.21 16.78
C VAL A 15 14.23 1.21 16.65
N GLU A 16 14.13 1.79 15.46
CA GLU A 16 14.59 3.14 15.18
C GLU A 16 13.52 3.96 14.46
N LYS A 17 13.37 5.22 14.85
CA LYS A 17 12.45 6.17 14.21
C LYS A 17 13.06 6.74 12.93
N LEU A 18 12.26 6.71 11.87
CA LEU A 18 12.53 7.33 10.59
C LEU A 18 11.58 8.52 10.38
N VAL A 19 12.12 9.62 9.85
CA VAL A 19 11.37 10.83 9.55
C VAL A 19 11.38 11.05 8.04
N LEU A 20 10.20 11.07 7.42
CA LEU A 20 10.03 11.42 6.01
C LEU A 20 9.41 12.82 5.94
N ARG A 21 10.08 13.73 5.24
CA ARG A 21 9.57 15.09 4.98
C ARG A 21 9.33 15.25 3.49
N TYR A 22 8.17 15.75 3.12
CA TYR A 22 7.86 16.07 1.73
C TYR A 22 6.86 17.21 1.64
N GLU A 23 6.85 17.89 0.50
CA GLU A 23 5.87 18.92 0.21
C GLU A 23 4.59 18.30 -0.34
N ALA A 24 3.46 18.67 0.23
CA ALA A 24 2.14 18.32 -0.26
C ALA A 24 1.36 19.59 -0.59
N THR A 25 0.79 19.64 -1.79
CA THR A 25 -0.12 20.71 -2.19
C THR A 25 -1.54 20.38 -1.72
N ASP A 26 -2.12 21.24 -0.89
CA ASP A 26 -3.53 21.15 -0.54
C ASP A 26 -4.37 21.41 -1.79
N MET A 27 -5.23 20.47 -2.16
CA MET A 27 -5.97 20.55 -3.42
C MET A 27 -7.06 21.63 -3.45
N HIS A 28 -7.46 22.17 -2.30
CA HIS A 28 -8.51 23.19 -2.20
C HIS A 28 -7.95 24.59 -2.19
N THR A 29 -6.87 24.80 -1.44
CA THR A 29 -6.21 26.10 -1.24
C THR A 29 -5.03 26.30 -2.17
N LYS A 30 -4.54 25.23 -2.83
CA LYS A 30 -3.28 25.17 -3.57
C LYS A 30 -2.05 25.53 -2.71
N ALA A 31 -2.19 25.62 -1.40
CA ALA A 31 -1.09 25.90 -0.49
C ALA A 31 -0.15 24.70 -0.43
N VAL A 32 1.16 24.96 -0.48
CA VAL A 32 2.18 23.95 -0.24
C VAL A 32 2.41 23.83 1.25
N THR A 33 2.28 22.63 1.78
CA THR A 33 2.50 22.31 3.20
C THR A 33 3.58 21.25 3.32
N THR A 34 4.49 21.41 4.28
CA THR A 34 5.44 20.36 4.62
C THR A 34 4.74 19.30 5.45
N VAL A 35 4.64 18.10 4.92
CA VAL A 35 4.12 16.93 5.62
C VAL A 35 5.30 16.19 6.25
N VAL A 36 5.14 15.83 7.53
CA VAL A 36 6.08 15.01 8.28
C VAL A 36 5.41 13.68 8.58
N GLU A 37 5.97 12.59 8.05
CA GLU A 37 5.56 11.23 8.37
C GLU A 37 6.61 10.55 9.25
N HIS A 38 6.13 9.82 10.26
CA HIS A 38 6.96 8.97 11.11
C HIS A 38 6.80 7.51 10.71
N ARG A 39 7.92 6.82 10.56
CA ARG A 39 8.00 5.37 10.35
C ARG A 39 9.00 4.77 11.32
N TYR A 40 8.97 3.45 11.45
CA TYR A 40 9.81 2.73 12.40
C TYR A 40 10.50 1.57 11.69
N ALA A 41 11.83 1.58 11.71
CA ALA A 41 12.65 0.48 11.24
C ALA A 41 12.84 -0.52 12.38
N ILE A 42 12.69 -1.81 12.06
CA ILE A 42 12.85 -2.92 12.99
C ILE A 42 13.97 -3.83 12.47
N GLY A 43 14.98 -4.02 13.30
CA GLY A 43 16.15 -4.83 13.03
C GLY A 43 16.51 -5.76 14.19
N ILE A 44 17.58 -6.52 14.01
CA ILE A 44 18.15 -7.40 15.03
C ILE A 44 18.86 -6.53 16.08
N ARG A 45 18.57 -6.76 17.37
CA ARG A 45 19.12 -5.95 18.48
C ARG A 45 20.64 -5.92 18.55
N SER A 46 21.29 -7.04 18.23
CA SER A 46 22.74 -7.21 18.39
C SER A 46 23.58 -6.60 17.26
N LYS A 47 22.97 -5.89 16.30
CA LYS A 47 23.68 -5.32 15.15
C LYS A 47 23.26 -3.87 14.88
N PRO A 48 24.20 -2.97 14.54
CA PRO A 48 23.86 -1.62 14.08
C PRO A 48 22.93 -1.67 12.86
N MET A 49 21.92 -0.78 12.81
CA MET A 49 20.93 -0.74 11.72
C MET A 49 21.58 -0.61 10.33
N ALA A 50 22.63 0.19 10.21
CA ALA A 50 23.35 0.43 8.97
C ALA A 50 24.09 -0.82 8.41
N GLU A 51 24.44 -1.76 9.28
CA GLU A 51 25.18 -2.98 8.92
C GLU A 51 24.26 -4.18 8.68
N GLN A 52 22.96 -4.05 8.95
CA GLN A 52 22.02 -5.16 8.78
C GLN A 52 21.72 -5.42 7.30
N HIS A 53 21.54 -6.70 6.96
CA HIS A 53 21.22 -7.08 5.59
C HIS A 53 19.93 -6.45 5.07
N TYR A 54 18.92 -6.31 5.92
CA TYR A 54 17.76 -5.43 5.73
C TYR A 54 17.02 -5.26 7.07
N VAL A 55 16.18 -4.23 7.12
CA VAL A 55 15.25 -3.95 8.22
C VAL A 55 13.81 -3.98 7.71
N VAL A 56 12.84 -4.14 8.60
CA VAL A 56 11.41 -4.00 8.26
C VAL A 56 10.93 -2.62 8.70
N VAL A 57 10.34 -1.86 7.78
CA VAL A 57 9.84 -0.50 8.03
C VAL A 57 8.33 -0.49 8.01
N VAL A 58 7.73 0.09 9.06
CA VAL A 58 6.29 0.11 9.31
C VAL A 58 5.83 1.46 9.89
N ASP A 59 4.52 1.70 9.95
CA ASP A 59 3.93 2.83 10.68
C ASP A 59 3.70 2.49 12.17
N ALA A 60 3.31 3.49 12.98
CA ALA A 60 3.09 3.27 14.43
C ALA A 60 1.99 2.24 14.75
N PRO A 61 0.80 2.28 14.12
CA PRO A 61 -0.23 1.25 14.30
C PRO A 61 0.29 -0.16 14.04
N THR A 62 1.07 -0.33 12.98
CA THR A 62 1.65 -1.63 12.61
C THR A 62 2.77 -2.04 13.56
N LEU A 63 3.58 -1.10 14.07
CA LEU A 63 4.57 -1.41 15.10
C LEU A 63 3.91 -1.97 16.37
N LEU A 64 2.77 -1.41 16.79
CA LEU A 64 1.99 -1.97 17.89
C LEU A 64 1.44 -3.36 17.57
N GLU A 65 1.05 -3.61 16.33
CA GLU A 65 0.63 -4.94 15.89
C GLU A 65 1.79 -5.95 15.92
N VAL A 66 2.99 -5.53 15.55
CA VAL A 66 4.21 -6.32 15.70
C VAL A 66 4.51 -6.60 17.17
N ALA A 67 4.37 -5.60 18.05
CA ALA A 67 4.59 -5.79 19.48
C ALA A 67 3.60 -6.80 20.10
N ARG A 68 2.37 -6.87 19.57
CA ARG A 68 1.35 -7.85 20.01
C ARG A 68 1.53 -9.22 19.38
N SER A 69 2.07 -9.26 18.17
CA SER A 69 2.35 -10.51 17.44
C SER A 69 3.64 -11.11 18.00
N THR A 70 3.57 -12.28 18.62
CA THR A 70 4.76 -12.99 19.11
C THR A 70 5.59 -13.49 17.92
N CYS A 71 6.40 -12.61 17.32
CA CYS A 71 7.23 -12.90 16.17
C CYS A 71 8.61 -13.42 16.61
N GLY A 72 9.14 -14.42 15.91
CA GLY A 72 10.44 -15.03 16.22
C GLY A 72 11.66 -14.30 15.63
N GLY A 73 11.46 -13.31 14.76
CA GLY A 73 12.53 -12.60 14.07
C GLY A 73 12.04 -11.60 13.02
N VAL A 74 12.95 -10.80 12.47
CA VAL A 74 12.64 -9.77 11.44
C VAL A 74 11.95 -10.38 10.20
N VAL A 75 12.40 -11.56 9.74
CA VAL A 75 11.76 -12.29 8.64
C VAL A 75 10.32 -12.68 8.98
N ASP A 76 10.11 -13.09 10.23
CA ASP A 76 8.81 -13.55 10.71
C ASP A 76 7.82 -12.40 10.93
N ILE A 77 8.34 -11.21 11.28
CA ILE A 77 7.58 -9.95 11.27
C ILE A 77 7.08 -9.68 9.84
N ALA A 78 7.98 -9.64 8.85
CA ALA A 78 7.59 -9.40 7.45
C ALA A 78 6.56 -10.44 6.94
N ARG A 79 6.75 -11.71 7.30
CA ARG A 79 5.83 -12.81 6.98
C ARG A 79 4.44 -12.58 7.59
N THR A 80 4.39 -12.29 8.88
CA THR A 80 3.14 -12.04 9.62
C THR A 80 2.36 -10.88 9.02
N LEU A 81 3.04 -9.76 8.76
CA LEU A 81 2.41 -8.58 8.15
C LEU A 81 1.89 -8.87 6.74
N THR A 82 2.69 -9.55 5.90
CA THR A 82 2.30 -9.93 4.54
C THR A 82 1.07 -10.83 4.53
N ASN A 83 1.02 -11.83 5.42
CA ASN A 83 -0.12 -12.74 5.56
C ASN A 83 -1.39 -12.01 6.00
N LYS A 84 -1.26 -11.04 6.93
CA LYS A 84 -2.37 -10.18 7.37
C LYS A 84 -2.74 -9.10 6.35
N GLY A 85 -2.03 -8.99 5.22
CA GLY A 85 -2.24 -7.93 4.22
C GLY A 85 -1.98 -6.53 4.73
N ILE A 86 -1.08 -6.40 5.72
CA ILE A 86 -0.62 -5.14 6.27
C ILE A 86 0.57 -4.65 5.46
N ALA A 87 0.55 -3.37 5.10
CA ALA A 87 1.65 -2.77 4.35
C ALA A 87 2.94 -2.78 5.18
N CYS A 88 4.05 -3.20 4.57
CA CYS A 88 5.36 -3.15 5.18
C CYS A 88 6.43 -3.02 4.09
N ALA A 89 7.61 -2.53 4.44
CA ALA A 89 8.73 -2.49 3.51
C ALA A 89 9.95 -3.18 4.10
N THR A 90 10.72 -3.89 3.28
CA THR A 90 12.09 -4.26 3.63
C THR A 90 13.01 -3.14 3.16
N ALA A 91 13.93 -2.64 3.97
CA ALA A 91 14.78 -1.51 3.60
C ALA A 91 16.25 -1.73 3.94
N LYS A 92 17.11 -0.92 3.34
CA LYS A 92 18.54 -0.78 3.66
C LYS A 92 18.86 0.69 3.90
N TYR A 93 19.87 0.93 4.72
CA TYR A 93 20.37 2.27 4.97
C TYR A 93 21.44 2.66 3.94
N PHE A 94 21.40 3.93 3.54
CA PHE A 94 22.35 4.53 2.63
C PHE A 94 22.76 5.92 3.15
N PRO A 95 23.89 6.48 2.65
CA PRO A 95 24.28 7.84 2.97
C PRO A 95 23.18 8.85 2.62
N SER A 96 23.09 9.95 3.37
CA SER A 96 22.12 11.06 3.18
C SER A 96 22.11 11.65 1.77
N THR A 97 23.24 11.53 1.05
CA THR A 97 23.42 12.01 -0.33
C THR A 97 22.77 11.11 -1.37
N THR A 98 22.28 9.93 -1.00
CA THR A 98 21.65 8.97 -1.91
C THR A 98 20.25 9.46 -2.28
N GLN A 99 20.06 9.81 -3.55
CA GLN A 99 18.79 10.29 -4.09
C GLN A 99 18.31 9.37 -5.21
N PRO A 100 17.57 8.29 -4.89
CA PRO A 100 17.00 7.42 -5.90
C PRO A 100 16.08 8.22 -6.85
N ARG A 101 16.16 7.91 -8.14
CA ARG A 101 15.29 8.50 -9.17
C ARG A 101 14.59 7.38 -9.91
N GLN A 102 13.28 7.28 -9.67
CA GLN A 102 12.45 6.39 -10.49
C GLN A 102 12.37 6.94 -11.90
N ARG A 103 12.71 6.07 -12.88
CA ARG A 103 12.48 6.38 -14.28
C ARG A 103 10.98 6.57 -14.49
N ALA A 104 10.60 7.71 -15.07
CA ALA A 104 9.24 7.95 -15.50
C ALA A 104 8.87 6.89 -16.55
N LYS A 105 7.84 6.10 -16.26
CA LYS A 105 7.23 5.19 -17.23
C LYS A 105 5.89 5.78 -17.68
N PRO A 106 5.53 5.67 -18.96
CA PRO A 106 4.17 5.99 -19.41
C PRO A 106 3.13 5.26 -18.56
N ARG A 107 2.07 5.98 -18.18
CA ARG A 107 0.99 5.50 -17.31
C ARG A 107 -0.27 5.22 -18.12
N GLU A 108 -0.11 4.38 -19.14
CA GLU A 108 -1.18 4.01 -20.08
C GLU A 108 -2.19 3.06 -19.45
N GLY A 109 -1.80 2.35 -18.38
CA GLY A 109 -2.66 1.38 -17.70
C GLY A 109 -3.02 0.23 -18.62
N GLN A 110 -4.31 -0.01 -18.79
CA GLN A 110 -4.92 -1.03 -19.64
C GLN A 110 -5.43 -0.44 -20.98
N GLY A 111 -5.11 0.82 -21.27
CA GLY A 111 -5.52 1.53 -22.48
C GLY A 111 -6.68 2.51 -22.27
N VAL A 112 -7.44 2.74 -23.33
CA VAL A 112 -8.50 3.76 -23.40
C VAL A 112 -9.88 3.13 -23.36
N ILE A 113 -10.81 3.77 -22.65
CA ILE A 113 -12.24 3.44 -22.71
C ILE A 113 -13.07 4.68 -23.05
N GLN A 114 -14.10 4.52 -23.89
CA GLN A 114 -15.00 5.61 -24.27
C GLN A 114 -16.21 5.72 -23.32
N ASP A 115 -16.78 4.59 -22.91
CA ASP A 115 -17.87 4.55 -21.94
C ASP A 115 -17.57 3.52 -20.84
N ARG A 116 -17.40 4.03 -19.61
CA ARG A 116 -17.12 3.25 -18.40
C ARG A 116 -18.23 2.25 -18.06
N ARG A 117 -19.45 2.45 -18.58
CA ARG A 117 -20.63 1.60 -18.34
C ARG A 117 -20.67 0.37 -19.23
N ASN A 118 -19.93 0.37 -20.34
CA ASN A 118 -19.88 -0.73 -21.30
C ASN A 118 -18.66 -1.63 -21.10
N PHE A 119 -18.12 -1.69 -19.88
CA PHE A 119 -16.98 -2.54 -19.57
C PHE A 119 -17.39 -4.03 -19.63
N SER A 120 -16.83 -4.77 -20.59
CA SER A 120 -17.27 -6.15 -20.87
C SER A 120 -16.58 -7.18 -19.97
N ARG A 121 -17.18 -8.38 -19.88
CA ARG A 121 -16.55 -9.54 -19.24
C ARG A 121 -15.23 -9.91 -19.92
N GLU A 122 -15.15 -9.79 -21.24
CA GLU A 122 -13.92 -10.04 -22.00
C GLU A 122 -12.82 -9.03 -21.64
N ALA A 123 -13.15 -7.74 -21.52
CA ALA A 123 -12.21 -6.73 -21.05
C ALA A 123 -11.73 -7.01 -19.61
N TYR A 124 -12.60 -7.55 -18.76
CA TYR A 124 -12.22 -7.99 -17.42
C TYR A 124 -11.25 -9.18 -17.44
N LEU A 125 -11.50 -10.19 -18.28
CA LEU A 125 -10.60 -11.34 -18.44
C LEU A 125 -9.22 -10.92 -18.97
N ASN A 126 -9.19 -10.02 -19.95
CA ASN A 126 -7.95 -9.44 -20.47
C ASN A 126 -7.19 -8.68 -19.38
N TYR A 127 -7.91 -7.91 -18.55
CA TYR A 127 -7.32 -7.28 -17.37
C TYR A 127 -6.71 -8.31 -16.41
N GLU A 128 -7.41 -9.40 -16.08
CA GLU A 128 -6.88 -10.44 -15.18
C GLU A 128 -5.59 -11.03 -15.74
N MET A 129 -5.53 -11.33 -17.05
CA MET A 129 -4.30 -11.79 -17.69
C MET A 129 -3.15 -10.78 -17.58
N CYS A 130 -3.40 -9.50 -17.86
CA CYS A 130 -2.38 -8.45 -17.76
C CYS A 130 -1.90 -8.22 -16.31
N ARG A 131 -2.83 -8.25 -15.35
CA ARG A 131 -2.54 -8.16 -13.91
C ARG A 131 -1.65 -9.33 -13.47
N ASP A 132 -2.01 -10.55 -13.84
CA ASP A 132 -1.31 -11.75 -13.41
C ASP A 132 0.12 -11.79 -13.97
N ASN A 133 0.28 -11.40 -15.25
CA ASN A 133 1.58 -11.19 -15.87
C ASN A 133 2.44 -10.12 -15.15
N THR A 134 1.81 -9.10 -14.56
CA THR A 134 2.51 -8.06 -13.80
C THR A 134 3.10 -8.60 -12.50
N PHE A 135 2.51 -9.65 -11.91
CA PHE A 135 3.01 -10.24 -10.67
C PHE A 135 4.23 -11.15 -10.87
N ILE A 136 4.62 -11.45 -12.11
CA ILE A 136 5.77 -12.30 -12.41
C ILE A 136 7.06 -11.65 -11.85
N GLY A 137 7.85 -12.45 -11.13
CA GLY A 137 9.16 -12.07 -10.62
C GLY A 137 9.10 -11.17 -9.36
N VAL A 138 9.91 -10.11 -9.34
CA VAL A 138 10.08 -9.24 -8.15
C VAL A 138 8.81 -8.44 -7.85
N LYS A 139 8.06 -8.05 -8.88
CA LYS A 139 6.85 -7.22 -8.74
C LYS A 139 5.78 -7.88 -7.89
N GLY A 140 5.60 -9.19 -7.98
CA GLY A 140 4.68 -9.93 -7.11
C GLY A 140 5.03 -9.79 -5.62
N GLY A 141 6.32 -9.90 -5.29
CA GLY A 141 6.82 -9.67 -3.93
C GLY A 141 6.61 -8.23 -3.43
N LEU A 142 6.75 -7.24 -4.32
CA LEU A 142 6.48 -5.84 -4.00
C LEU A 142 4.97 -5.57 -3.83
N ALA A 143 4.13 -6.18 -4.66
CA ALA A 143 2.68 -6.06 -4.55
C ALA A 143 2.16 -6.62 -3.22
N LEU A 144 2.73 -7.73 -2.74
CA LEU A 144 2.43 -8.28 -1.41
C LEU A 144 2.78 -7.31 -0.26
N LYS A 145 3.85 -6.51 -0.41
CA LYS A 145 4.32 -5.50 0.56
C LYS A 145 3.44 -4.24 0.62
N GLU A 146 2.71 -3.92 -0.45
CA GLU A 146 1.80 -2.76 -0.49
C GLU A 146 0.59 -2.90 0.47
N GLY A 147 0.28 -4.12 0.92
CA GLY A 147 -0.90 -4.39 1.74
C GLY A 147 -2.22 -4.17 0.99
N GLY A 148 -3.33 -4.19 1.74
CA GLY A 148 -4.66 -3.84 1.24
C GLY A 148 -5.07 -4.62 -0.03
N VAL A 149 -5.71 -3.91 -0.98
CA VAL A 149 -6.24 -4.50 -2.22
C VAL A 149 -5.12 -5.01 -3.13
N VAL A 150 -4.00 -4.30 -3.24
CA VAL A 150 -2.87 -4.71 -4.09
C VAL A 150 -2.29 -6.05 -3.60
N ALA A 151 -2.05 -6.18 -2.29
CA ALA A 151 -1.58 -7.45 -1.73
C ALA A 151 -2.62 -8.56 -1.86
N ARG A 152 -3.92 -8.25 -1.72
CA ARG A 152 -4.98 -9.25 -1.90
C ARG A 152 -5.04 -9.78 -3.33
N LEU A 153 -4.94 -8.89 -4.32
CA LEU A 153 -4.88 -9.28 -5.74
C LEU A 153 -3.65 -10.16 -6.00
N ALA A 154 -2.49 -9.78 -5.45
CA ALA A 154 -1.27 -10.58 -5.58
C ALA A 154 -1.42 -11.99 -4.96
N ARG A 155 -2.04 -12.11 -3.78
CA ARG A 155 -2.31 -13.40 -3.13
C ARG A 155 -3.26 -14.31 -3.90
N GLU A 156 -4.08 -13.77 -4.80
CA GLU A 156 -4.93 -14.60 -5.67
C GLU A 156 -4.10 -15.40 -6.68
N VAL A 157 -2.94 -14.87 -7.07
CA VAL A 157 -2.10 -15.40 -8.15
C VAL A 157 -0.84 -16.06 -7.62
N LEU A 158 -0.26 -15.53 -6.55
CA LEU A 158 0.99 -15.99 -5.98
C LEU A 158 0.73 -17.06 -4.91
N PRO A 159 1.13 -18.32 -5.14
CA PRO A 159 0.95 -19.39 -4.15
C PRO A 159 1.87 -19.25 -2.93
N ASP A 160 2.86 -18.35 -2.99
CA ASP A 160 3.94 -18.24 -2.02
C ASP A 160 4.34 -16.78 -1.79
N ILE A 161 4.49 -16.42 -0.52
CA ILE A 161 4.85 -15.06 -0.07
C ILE A 161 6.35 -14.84 0.09
N ARG A 162 7.21 -15.87 -0.06
CA ARG A 162 8.68 -15.73 0.05
C ARG A 162 9.26 -14.57 -0.79
N PRO A 163 8.76 -14.23 -2.00
CA PRO A 163 9.23 -13.06 -2.74
C PRO A 163 9.11 -11.73 -1.96
N ALA A 164 8.11 -11.60 -1.08
CA ALA A 164 7.92 -10.44 -0.22
C ALA A 164 8.89 -10.39 0.97
N LEU A 165 9.57 -11.49 1.29
CA LEU A 165 10.51 -11.56 2.42
C LEU A 165 11.94 -11.22 2.01
N LYS A 166 12.16 -10.95 0.71
CA LYS A 166 13.48 -10.63 0.18
C LYS A 166 13.91 -9.22 0.59
N PRO A 167 15.21 -9.01 0.86
CA PRO A 167 15.80 -7.68 1.04
C PRO A 167 15.58 -6.81 -0.21
N PRO A 168 15.77 -5.48 -0.10
CA PRO A 168 15.87 -4.63 -1.28
C PRO A 168 16.91 -5.14 -2.28
N SER A 169 16.58 -4.97 -3.56
CA SER A 169 17.44 -5.22 -4.69
C SER A 169 18.71 -4.37 -4.63
N ARG A 170 19.74 -4.77 -5.37
CA ARG A 170 20.99 -4.02 -5.45
C ARG A 170 20.80 -2.63 -6.07
N VAL A 171 19.77 -2.45 -6.91
CA VAL A 171 19.47 -1.19 -7.62
C VAL A 171 18.49 -0.29 -6.85
N ALA A 172 18.09 -0.66 -5.63
CA ALA A 172 17.22 0.16 -4.79
C ALA A 172 17.82 1.54 -4.50
N HIS A 173 19.16 1.63 -4.39
CA HIS A 173 19.84 2.92 -4.18
C HIS A 173 19.73 3.88 -5.39
N GLU A 174 19.50 3.35 -6.59
CA GLU A 174 19.33 4.14 -7.82
C GLU A 174 17.87 4.47 -8.10
N SER A 175 16.94 3.54 -7.81
CA SER A 175 15.56 3.59 -8.30
C SER A 175 14.49 3.24 -7.26
N GLY A 176 14.89 3.03 -6.01
CA GLY A 176 13.99 2.73 -4.91
C GLY A 176 13.20 3.94 -4.42
N ARG A 177 12.45 3.73 -3.33
CA ARG A 177 11.68 4.73 -2.62
C ARG A 177 12.35 5.03 -1.28
N VAL A 178 12.57 6.31 -1.00
CA VAL A 178 12.99 6.78 0.32
C VAL A 178 11.82 6.61 1.29
N LEU A 179 12.07 5.93 2.42
CA LEU A 179 11.08 5.68 3.46
C LEU A 179 11.22 6.65 4.64
N GLY A 180 12.35 7.34 4.75
CA GLY A 180 12.65 8.32 5.78
C GLY A 180 14.13 8.34 6.11
N GLN A 181 14.51 9.29 6.96
CA GLN A 181 15.86 9.49 7.45
C GLN A 181 15.91 9.20 8.96
N ASN A 182 16.99 8.58 9.43
CA ASN A 182 17.22 8.40 10.87
C ASN A 182 17.93 9.61 11.50
N ARG A 183 18.25 9.51 12.80
CA ARG A 183 18.92 10.59 13.56
C ARG A 183 20.35 10.85 13.09
N ASP A 184 21.05 9.84 12.61
CA ASP A 184 22.42 9.95 12.08
C ASP A 184 22.45 10.48 10.63
N GLY A 185 21.30 10.78 10.06
CA GLY A 185 21.16 11.29 8.71
C GLY A 185 21.16 10.22 7.61
N LEU A 186 21.25 8.94 7.94
CA LEU A 186 21.14 7.85 6.97
C LEU A 186 19.70 7.74 6.44
N VAL A 187 19.57 7.42 5.16
CA VAL A 187 18.27 7.26 4.49
C VAL A 187 17.93 5.79 4.33
N ALA A 188 16.73 5.41 4.78
CA ALA A 188 16.19 4.06 4.57
C ALA A 188 15.51 4.01 3.19
N ILE A 189 15.99 3.11 2.32
CA ILE A 189 15.48 2.96 0.94
C ILE A 189 15.00 1.53 0.71
N SER A 190 13.88 1.39 0.01
CA SER A 190 13.28 0.11 -0.38
C SER A 190 12.98 0.07 -1.87
N ASP A 191 12.87 -1.12 -2.44
CA ASP A 191 12.22 -1.28 -3.74
C ASP A 191 10.74 -0.89 -3.63
N SER A 192 10.14 -0.45 -4.73
CA SER A 192 8.70 -0.19 -4.79
C SER A 192 8.18 -0.47 -6.19
N LEU A 193 6.87 -0.70 -6.29
CA LEU A 193 6.21 -0.78 -7.59
C LEU A 193 6.26 0.58 -8.27
N TYR A 194 6.51 0.58 -9.59
CA TYR A 194 6.36 1.80 -10.36
C TYR A 194 4.87 2.18 -10.44
N PRO A 195 4.53 3.47 -10.58
CA PRO A 195 3.15 3.90 -10.78
C PRO A 195 2.43 3.18 -11.93
N ALA A 196 3.16 2.87 -13.02
CA ALA A 196 2.62 2.09 -14.15
C ALA A 196 2.30 0.63 -13.78
N ASP A 197 3.09 0.02 -12.89
CA ASP A 197 2.82 -1.34 -12.41
C ASP A 197 1.58 -1.36 -11.51
N LEU A 198 1.43 -0.35 -10.64
CA LEU A 198 0.21 -0.16 -9.83
C LEU A 198 -1.02 0.07 -10.71
N ASP A 199 -0.90 0.88 -11.77
CA ASP A 199 -1.98 1.13 -12.70
C ASP A 199 -2.42 -0.15 -13.43
N ALA A 200 -1.47 -1.00 -13.82
CA ALA A 200 -1.76 -2.30 -14.41
C ALA A 200 -2.49 -3.20 -13.40
N ILE A 201 -1.98 -3.32 -12.17
CA ILE A 201 -2.57 -4.15 -11.11
C ILE A 201 -3.98 -3.70 -10.74
N LEU A 202 -4.22 -2.39 -10.65
CA LEU A 202 -5.51 -1.82 -10.26
C LEU A 202 -6.52 -1.74 -11.41
N GLY A 203 -6.10 -2.13 -12.62
CA GLY A 203 -6.94 -2.09 -13.82
C GLY A 203 -7.32 -0.66 -14.21
N ARG A 204 -6.34 0.24 -14.33
CA ARG A 204 -6.54 1.63 -14.74
C ARG A 204 -6.79 1.74 -16.24
N TYR A 205 -7.78 2.53 -16.62
CA TYR A 205 -8.05 2.97 -17.99
C TYR A 205 -8.05 4.50 -18.05
N LEU A 206 -7.72 5.03 -19.23
CA LEU A 206 -7.92 6.44 -19.57
C LEU A 206 -9.33 6.60 -20.18
N ASN A 207 -10.17 7.40 -19.53
CA ASN A 207 -11.53 7.69 -19.98
C ASN A 207 -11.60 9.09 -20.59
N TYR A 208 -12.06 9.22 -21.83
CA TYR A 208 -12.25 10.52 -22.48
C TYR A 208 -13.64 11.08 -22.19
N LYS A 209 -13.71 12.34 -21.73
CA LYS A 209 -14.99 13.04 -21.55
C LYS A 209 -15.35 13.80 -22.82
N GLY A 210 -16.38 13.32 -23.51
CA GLY A 210 -17.02 14.03 -24.61
C GLY A 210 -16.38 13.80 -26.00
N PRO A 211 -16.92 14.45 -27.05
CA PRO A 211 -16.54 14.21 -28.45
C PRO A 211 -15.16 14.78 -28.86
N GLY A 212 -14.28 15.11 -27.91
CA GLY A 212 -12.97 15.70 -28.17
C GLY A 212 -11.85 15.06 -27.34
N LEU A 213 -10.60 15.23 -27.79
CA LEU A 213 -9.39 14.66 -27.16
C LEU A 213 -8.96 15.36 -25.84
N GLY A 214 -9.72 16.34 -25.35
CA GLY A 214 -9.23 17.31 -24.36
C GLY A 214 -9.22 16.86 -22.90
N GLU A 215 -10.33 16.30 -22.40
CA GLU A 215 -10.45 15.93 -20.99
C GLU A 215 -10.35 14.42 -20.80
N GLN A 216 -9.27 13.97 -20.17
CA GLN A 216 -9.06 12.59 -19.76
C GLN A 216 -9.18 12.46 -18.24
N GLU A 217 -9.89 11.43 -17.78
CA GLU A 217 -9.87 11.03 -16.38
C GLU A 217 -9.41 9.57 -16.22
N ALA A 218 -8.74 9.29 -15.11
CA ALA A 218 -8.35 7.94 -14.75
C ALA A 218 -9.51 7.22 -14.05
N ALA A 219 -9.87 6.05 -14.57
CA ALA A 219 -10.84 5.17 -13.94
C ALA A 219 -10.23 3.78 -13.71
N THR A 220 -10.53 3.14 -12.58
CA THR A 220 -9.92 1.86 -12.18
C THR A 220 -10.97 0.82 -11.82
N LEU A 221 -10.63 -0.45 -12.03
CA LEU A 221 -11.43 -1.61 -11.57
C LEU A 221 -11.35 -1.82 -10.06
N TRP A 222 -10.23 -1.41 -9.47
CA TRP A 222 -9.96 -1.55 -8.04
C TRP A 222 -9.60 -0.20 -7.42
N PRO A 223 -9.92 0.02 -6.13
CA PRO A 223 -9.58 1.28 -5.47
C PRO A 223 -8.05 1.44 -5.35
N SER A 224 -7.57 2.64 -5.66
CA SER A 224 -6.19 3.05 -5.35
C SER A 224 -5.90 3.00 -3.84
N SER A 225 -4.62 2.94 -3.44
CA SER A 225 -4.22 2.98 -2.01
C SER A 225 -4.86 4.15 -1.27
N SER A 226 -4.86 5.37 -1.84
CA SER A 226 -5.53 6.53 -1.22
C SER A 226 -7.04 6.36 -1.02
N ALA A 227 -7.72 5.61 -1.89
CA ALA A 227 -9.14 5.33 -1.74
C ALA A 227 -9.38 4.20 -0.73
N TRP A 228 -8.53 3.17 -0.73
CA TRP A 228 -8.53 2.10 0.26
C TRP A 228 -8.26 2.63 1.67
N ASP A 229 -7.27 3.51 1.82
CA ASP A 229 -6.91 4.16 3.08
C ASP A 229 -8.03 5.04 3.63
N ALA A 230 -8.87 5.60 2.77
CA ALA A 230 -10.04 6.37 3.16
C ALA A 230 -11.28 5.50 3.43
N SER A 231 -11.23 4.20 3.08
CA SER A 231 -12.36 3.30 3.22
C SER A 231 -12.62 2.92 4.68
N TYR A 232 -13.85 2.49 4.98
CA TYR A 232 -14.19 1.90 6.27
C TYR A 232 -13.66 0.47 6.43
N LEU A 233 -13.35 -0.20 5.32
CA LEU A 233 -12.82 -1.56 5.29
C LEU A 233 -11.35 -1.61 5.74
N ASN A 234 -10.62 -0.50 5.60
CA ASN A 234 -9.24 -0.42 6.08
C ASN A 234 -9.20 -0.09 7.58
N THR A 235 -9.07 -1.14 8.39
CA THR A 235 -8.82 -1.07 9.84
C THR A 235 -7.39 -1.50 10.19
N GLY A 236 -6.44 -1.28 9.29
CA GLY A 236 -5.01 -1.58 9.49
C GLY A 236 -4.56 -2.98 9.06
N ALA A 237 -5.49 -3.89 8.79
CA ALA A 237 -5.21 -5.22 8.24
C ALA A 237 -6.32 -5.66 7.28
N TRP A 238 -6.02 -6.68 6.46
CA TRP A 238 -7.03 -7.35 5.65
C TRP A 238 -7.90 -8.24 6.54
N ASN A 239 -9.16 -7.87 6.72
CA ASN A 239 -10.11 -8.54 7.62
C ASN A 239 -11.25 -9.23 6.84
N ASP A 240 -12.15 -9.91 7.56
CA ASP A 240 -13.25 -10.67 6.94
C ASP A 240 -14.22 -9.77 6.14
N GLU A 241 -14.48 -8.55 6.61
CA GLU A 241 -15.34 -7.60 5.89
C GLU A 241 -14.71 -7.17 4.55
N ALA A 242 -13.40 -6.93 4.54
CA ALA A 242 -12.61 -6.65 3.34
C ALA A 242 -12.65 -7.84 2.37
N GLU A 243 -12.50 -9.06 2.86
CA GLU A 243 -12.56 -10.28 2.04
C GLU A 243 -13.95 -10.50 1.44
N GLN A 244 -15.01 -10.33 2.22
CA GLN A 244 -16.38 -10.43 1.72
C GLN A 244 -16.68 -9.36 0.67
N TRP A 245 -16.23 -8.12 0.90
CA TRP A 245 -16.36 -7.05 -0.09
C TRP A 245 -15.61 -7.40 -1.39
N PHE A 246 -14.36 -7.85 -1.28
CA PHE A 246 -13.53 -8.23 -2.43
C PHE A 246 -14.17 -9.37 -3.23
N THR A 247 -14.59 -10.43 -2.55
CA THR A 247 -15.25 -11.60 -3.17
C THR A 247 -16.51 -11.20 -3.93
N ARG A 248 -17.34 -10.33 -3.34
CA ARG A 248 -18.52 -9.78 -4.05
C ARG A 248 -18.14 -8.98 -5.28
N GLN A 249 -17.07 -8.17 -5.24
CA GLN A 249 -16.62 -7.43 -6.43
C GLN A 249 -16.12 -8.38 -7.53
N VAL A 250 -15.27 -9.36 -7.19
CA VAL A 250 -14.79 -10.38 -8.16
C VAL A 250 -15.96 -11.11 -8.80
N GLN A 251 -16.91 -11.58 -7.97
CA GLN A 251 -18.09 -12.29 -8.47
C GLN A 251 -18.86 -11.43 -9.45
N ARG A 252 -19.15 -10.17 -9.11
CA ARG A 252 -19.85 -9.26 -10.02
C ARG A 252 -19.13 -9.11 -11.36
N TRP A 253 -17.80 -8.96 -11.37
CA TRP A 253 -17.02 -8.83 -12.60
C TRP A 253 -17.04 -10.10 -13.45
N ARG A 254 -16.94 -11.27 -12.82
CA ARG A 254 -16.90 -12.56 -13.54
C ARG A 254 -18.26 -13.06 -14.02
N THR A 255 -19.33 -12.77 -13.28
CA THR A 255 -20.69 -13.29 -13.56
C THR A 255 -21.57 -12.33 -14.35
N HIS A 256 -21.03 -11.23 -14.87
CA HIS A 256 -21.84 -10.17 -15.46
C HIS A 256 -22.83 -10.73 -16.50
N LEU A 257 -24.11 -10.80 -16.11
CA LEU A 257 -25.25 -10.86 -17.02
C LEU A 257 -25.62 -9.41 -17.33
N PRO A 258 -25.95 -9.06 -18.58
CA PRO A 258 -26.39 -7.71 -18.94
C PRO A 258 -27.81 -7.49 -18.39
N LEU A 259 -27.95 -7.36 -17.07
CA LEU A 259 -29.19 -6.89 -16.49
C LEU A 259 -29.21 -5.38 -16.61
N ARG A 260 -30.13 -4.96 -17.48
CA ARG A 260 -30.50 -3.61 -17.88
C ARG A 260 -31.17 -2.85 -16.72
N THR A 261 -30.63 -2.96 -15.50
CA THR A 261 -31.08 -2.15 -14.36
C THR A 261 -30.23 -0.88 -14.27
N PRO A 262 -30.83 0.32 -14.11
CA PRO A 262 -30.12 1.60 -14.02
C PRO A 262 -29.28 1.79 -12.74
N ASP A 263 -29.27 0.80 -11.85
CA ASP A 263 -28.68 0.90 -10.53
C ASP A 263 -27.17 0.69 -10.56
N TRP A 264 -26.43 1.78 -10.82
CA TRP A 264 -25.01 1.96 -10.45
C TRP A 264 -24.13 0.73 -10.72
N GLY A 265 -24.41 0.09 -11.86
CA GLY A 265 -23.86 -1.16 -12.33
C GLY A 265 -22.35 -1.11 -12.46
N LEU A 266 -21.76 -2.29 -12.59
CA LEU A 266 -20.33 -2.52 -12.65
C LEU A 266 -19.64 -1.60 -13.66
N GLN A 267 -19.04 -0.52 -13.15
CA GLN A 267 -18.38 0.49 -13.96
C GLN A 267 -17.02 0.82 -13.35
N LEU A 268 -16.07 1.16 -14.21
CA LEU A 268 -14.81 1.74 -13.80
C LEU A 268 -15.06 3.02 -13.00
N LYS A 269 -14.38 3.16 -11.87
CA LYS A 269 -14.55 4.29 -10.96
C LYS A 269 -13.29 5.14 -10.92
N THR A 270 -13.48 6.44 -10.90
CA THR A 270 -12.43 7.41 -10.56
C THR A 270 -12.05 7.28 -9.08
N SER A 271 -10.90 7.84 -8.69
CA SER A 271 -10.50 7.87 -7.27
C SER A 271 -11.55 8.55 -6.38
N LYS A 272 -12.23 9.59 -6.88
CA LYS A 272 -13.30 10.29 -6.15
C LYS A 272 -14.54 9.39 -5.95
N GLU A 273 -14.96 8.66 -6.97
CA GLU A 273 -16.09 7.73 -6.89
C GLU A 273 -15.76 6.53 -6.00
N TRP A 274 -14.54 6.00 -6.05
CA TRP A 274 -14.08 4.99 -5.09
C TRP A 274 -14.17 5.49 -3.65
N LYS A 275 -13.59 6.66 -3.37
CA LYS A 275 -13.68 7.29 -2.04
C LYS A 275 -15.12 7.52 -1.61
N HIS A 276 -16.00 7.91 -2.53
CA HIS A 276 -17.42 8.10 -2.21
C HIS A 276 -18.13 6.79 -1.89
N THR A 277 -17.97 5.77 -2.73
CA THR A 277 -18.69 4.49 -2.59
C THR A 277 -18.14 3.59 -1.50
N MET A 278 -16.89 3.81 -1.08
CA MET A 278 -16.27 3.13 0.05
C MET A 278 -16.34 3.94 1.35
N LYS A 279 -17.13 5.03 1.40
CA LYS A 279 -17.50 5.68 2.66
C LYS A 279 -18.48 4.77 3.39
N GLY A 280 -17.99 4.07 4.40
CA GLY A 280 -18.87 3.34 5.33
C GLY A 280 -19.36 4.24 6.44
N THR A 281 -19.68 3.63 7.57
CA THR A 281 -20.16 4.33 8.76
C THR A 281 -19.12 5.36 9.23
N LYS A 282 -19.50 6.64 9.29
CA LYS A 282 -18.62 7.74 9.71
C LYS A 282 -17.88 7.45 11.03
N GLY A 283 -18.54 6.72 11.95
CA GLY A 283 -17.98 6.32 13.24
C GLY A 283 -16.72 5.46 13.16
N LEU A 284 -16.72 4.40 12.34
CA LEU A 284 -15.59 3.46 12.29
C LEU A 284 -14.31 4.15 11.80
N ARG A 285 -14.44 4.99 10.75
CA ARG A 285 -13.29 5.73 10.21
C ARG A 285 -12.73 6.75 11.21
N ALA A 286 -13.61 7.44 11.93
CA ALA A 286 -13.19 8.38 12.97
C ALA A 286 -12.46 7.66 14.11
N THR A 287 -12.98 6.51 14.55
CA THR A 287 -12.35 5.66 15.57
C THR A 287 -10.98 5.18 15.12
N TRP A 288 -10.85 4.67 13.89
CA TRP A 288 -9.56 4.23 13.35
C TRP A 288 -8.55 5.38 13.27
N LYS A 289 -8.95 6.55 12.77
CA LYS A 289 -8.07 7.73 12.72
C LYS A 289 -7.60 8.15 14.12
N ARG A 290 -8.49 8.09 15.11
CA ARG A 290 -8.15 8.36 16.51
C ARG A 290 -7.16 7.32 17.05
N TYR A 291 -7.37 6.04 16.75
CA TYR A 291 -6.41 4.98 17.08
C TYR A 291 -5.04 5.24 16.46
N CYS A 292 -4.96 5.58 15.16
CA CYS A 292 -3.69 5.91 14.52
C CYS A 292 -2.98 7.10 15.20
N THR A 293 -3.72 8.12 15.60
CA THR A 293 -3.18 9.29 16.31
C THR A 293 -2.60 8.86 17.66
N LEU A 294 -3.37 8.13 18.46
CA LEU A 294 -2.94 7.61 19.76
C LEU A 294 -1.73 6.67 19.64
N ALA A 295 -1.69 5.83 18.60
CA ALA A 295 -0.57 4.94 18.32
C ALA A 295 0.71 5.73 18.03
N ASN A 296 0.61 6.76 17.17
CA ASN A 296 1.75 7.64 16.87
C ASN A 296 2.26 8.35 18.12
N ASP A 297 1.37 8.92 18.93
CA ASP A 297 1.75 9.59 20.18
C ASP A 297 2.42 8.63 21.16
N TYR A 298 1.84 7.43 21.32
CA TYR A 298 2.31 6.42 22.26
C TYR A 298 3.69 5.88 21.89
N VAL A 299 3.91 5.57 20.61
CA VAL A 299 5.19 5.05 20.11
C VAL A 299 6.25 6.15 20.09
N SER A 300 5.92 7.36 19.63
CA SER A 300 6.90 8.45 19.53
C SER A 300 7.51 8.79 20.88
N ARG A 301 6.72 8.80 21.97
CA ARG A 301 7.23 9.08 23.32
C ARG A 301 8.21 8.04 23.88
N ARG A 302 8.32 6.87 23.25
CA ARG A 302 9.07 5.72 23.79
C ARG A 302 10.20 5.23 22.89
N VAL A 303 10.11 5.51 21.59
CA VAL A 303 11.16 5.20 20.61
C VAL A 303 12.07 6.41 20.38
N ASP A 304 11.71 7.59 20.91
CA ASP A 304 12.61 8.74 20.96
C ASP A 304 13.68 8.59 22.07
#